data_AF-A0A2V7RHP7-F1
#
_entry.id   AF-A0A2V7RHP7-F1
#
_cell.length_a   1.000
_cell.length_b   1.000
_cell.length_c   1.000
_cell.angle_alpha   90.00
_cell.angle_beta   90.00
_cell.angle_gamma   90.00
#
_symmetry.space_group_name_H-M   'P 1'
#
loop_
_entity.id
_entity.type
_entity.pdbx_description
1 polymer ?
#
loop_
_entity_poly.entity_id
_entity_poly.type
_entity_poly.pdbx_seq_one_letter_code
_entity_poly.pdbx_strand_id
1 'polypeptide(L)'
;MARRSLLSRLVWFGIIVAALVFAVQGGEYSTLDLVHQRRDRLRMTAAIDSMTRVVDSLRRYRDRLQRDPKLQERIAREDFGMVRGTKELLYRFAAPRDTNRDSTTKRPR
;
A
#
# COMPACT_ATOMS: atom_id res chain seq x y z
N MET A 1 -24.62 34.68 55.27
CA MET A 1 -24.60 34.33 53.83
C MET A 1 -23.20 33.97 53.28
N ALA A 2 -22.08 34.37 53.90
CA ALA A 2 -20.72 34.16 53.36
C ALA A 2 -20.20 32.70 53.33
N ARG A 3 -20.71 31.80 54.18
CA ARG A 3 -20.24 30.40 54.22
C ARG A 3 -20.67 29.57 53.00
N ARG A 4 -21.82 29.90 52.40
CA ARG A 4 -22.32 29.25 51.18
C ARG A 4 -21.47 29.58 49.94
N SER A 5 -20.95 30.81 49.86
CA SER A 5 -20.10 31.23 48.73
C SER A 5 -18.69 30.66 48.79
N LEU A 6 -18.17 30.38 49.99
CA LEU A 6 -16.90 29.66 50.16
C LEU A 6 -17.04 28.19 49.74
N LEU A 7 -18.15 27.53 50.12
CA LEU A 7 -18.43 26.16 49.67
C LEU A 7 -18.59 26.09 48.14
N SER A 8 -19.34 27.00 47.53
CA SER A 8 -19.53 27.00 46.08
C SER A 8 -18.23 27.26 45.32
N ARG A 9 -17.35 28.12 45.85
CA ARG A 9 -16.00 28.34 45.30
C ARG A 9 -15.12 27.10 45.40
N LEU A 10 -15.20 26.37 46.51
CA LEU A 10 -14.43 25.13 46.71
C LEU A 10 -14.87 24.04 45.72
N VAL A 11 -16.18 23.90 45.52
CA VAL A 11 -16.75 22.98 44.53
C VAL A 11 -16.33 23.37 43.11
N TRP A 12 -16.40 24.66 42.78
CA TRP A 12 -15.97 25.15 41.47
C TRP A 12 -14.48 24.91 41.22
N PHE A 13 -13.64 25.11 42.24
CA PHE A 13 -12.21 24.84 42.16
C PHE A 13 -11.94 23.35 41.93
N GLY A 14 -12.67 22.46 42.62
CA GLY A 14 -12.59 21.02 42.41
C GLY A 14 -12.94 20.61 40.98
N ILE A 15 -13.98 21.21 40.40
CA ILE A 15 -14.39 20.96 39.00
C ILE A 15 -13.31 21.42 38.01
N ILE A 16 -12.70 22.60 38.23
CA ILE A 16 -11.61 23.09 37.38
C ILE A 16 -10.42 22.15 37.43
N VAL A 17 -10.00 21.72 38.63
CA VAL A 17 -8.87 20.81 38.79
C VAL A 17 -9.17 19.45 38.16
N ALA A 18 -10.37 18.91 38.34
CA ALA A 18 -10.79 17.67 37.71
C ALA A 18 -10.81 17.79 36.17
N ALA A 19 -11.29 18.91 35.63
CA ALA A 19 -11.26 19.17 34.19
C ALA A 19 -9.83 19.33 33.67
N LEU A 20 -8.91 19.93 34.46
CA LEU A 20 -7.50 20.04 34.10
C LEU A 20 -6.81 18.67 34.09
N VAL A 21 -7.06 17.84 35.10
CA VAL A 21 -6.56 16.46 35.17
C VAL A 21 -7.14 15.61 34.04
N PHE A 22 -8.43 15.76 33.74
CA PHE A 22 -9.08 15.10 32.62
C PHE A 22 -8.57 15.62 31.27
N ALA A 23 -8.21 16.89 31.16
CA ALA A 23 -7.56 17.43 29.97
C ALA A 23 -6.09 17.02 29.85
N VAL A 24 -5.41 16.71 30.95
CA VAL A 24 -4.04 16.18 30.93
C VAL A 24 -4.04 14.68 30.62
N GLN A 25 -4.92 13.89 31.26
CA GLN A 25 -5.07 12.44 30.99
C GLN A 25 -5.85 12.14 29.71
N GLY A 26 -6.84 12.96 29.36
CA GLY A 26 -7.69 12.82 28.17
C GLY A 26 -7.28 13.70 27.00
N GLY A 27 -6.45 14.73 27.22
CA GLY A 27 -5.85 15.53 26.15
C GLY A 27 -4.56 14.96 25.58
N GLU A 28 -4.06 13.84 26.13
CA GLU A 28 -3.08 12.99 25.44
C GLU A 28 -3.59 12.48 24.07
N TYR A 29 -4.89 12.65 23.78
CA TYR A 29 -5.50 12.30 22.49
C TYR A 29 -5.77 13.48 21.54
N SER A 30 -5.42 14.73 21.84
CA SER A 30 -5.81 15.86 20.97
C SER A 30 -4.68 16.49 20.14
N THR A 31 -3.41 16.35 20.52
CA THR A 31 -2.29 17.01 19.79
C THR A 31 -1.05 16.15 19.55
N LEU A 32 -0.73 15.19 20.43
CA LEU A 32 0.40 14.28 20.23
C LEU A 32 0.08 13.13 19.25
N ASP A 33 -1.20 12.76 19.10
CA ASP A 33 -1.63 11.74 18.15
C ASP A 33 -1.46 12.19 16.68
N LEU A 34 -1.49 13.49 16.40
CA LEU A 34 -1.21 13.99 15.04
C LEU A 34 0.23 13.68 14.58
N VAL A 35 1.19 13.56 15.51
CA VAL A 35 2.60 13.26 15.19
C VAL A 35 2.83 11.75 15.10
N HIS A 36 2.17 10.95 15.94
CA HIS A 36 2.21 9.49 15.85
C HIS A 36 1.49 8.96 14.61
N GLN A 37 0.30 9.49 14.30
CA GLN A 37 -0.47 9.11 13.12
C GLN A 37 0.23 9.52 11.81
N ARG A 38 1.05 10.59 11.80
CA ARG A 38 1.91 10.96 10.65
C ARG A 38 3.09 10.01 10.46
N ARG A 39 3.72 9.55 11.54
CA ARG A 39 4.85 8.60 11.46
C ARG A 39 4.42 7.25 10.90
N ASP A 40 3.26 6.76 11.30
CA ASP A 40 2.76 5.48 10.81
C ASP A 40 2.25 5.58 9.37
N ARG A 41 1.62 6.71 8.99
CA ARG A 41 1.32 7.00 7.58
C ARG A 41 2.59 7.01 6.72
N LEU A 42 3.65 7.69 7.14
CA LEU A 42 4.90 7.75 6.38
C LEU A 42 5.55 6.36 6.19
N ARG A 43 5.51 5.50 7.22
CA ARG A 43 6.02 4.11 7.12
C ARG A 43 5.19 3.27 6.15
N MET A 44 3.87 3.37 6.22
CA MET A 44 2.98 2.63 5.33
C MET A 44 3.13 3.10 3.88
N THR A 45 3.25 4.41 3.63
CA THR A 45 3.49 4.96 2.28
C THR A 45 4.85 4.52 1.73
N ALA A 46 5.91 4.54 2.53
CA ALA A 46 7.23 4.08 2.11
C ALA A 46 7.23 2.58 1.73
N ALA A 47 6.48 1.75 2.46
CA ALA A 47 6.30 0.34 2.13
C ALA A 47 5.58 0.17 0.78
N ILE A 48 4.49 0.92 0.56
CA ILE A 48 3.72 0.90 -0.70
C ILE A 48 4.60 1.36 -1.88
N ASP A 49 5.40 2.41 -1.70
CA ASP A 49 6.28 2.92 -2.76
C ASP A 49 7.35 1.91 -3.14
N SER A 50 7.93 1.21 -2.15
CA SER A 50 8.92 0.17 -2.41
C SER A 50 8.33 -1.01 -3.19
N MET A 51 7.11 -1.44 -2.85
CA MET A 51 6.40 -2.51 -3.54
C MET A 51 5.98 -2.09 -4.96
N THR A 52 5.49 -0.86 -5.13
CA THR A 52 5.08 -0.32 -6.42
C THR A 52 6.28 -0.26 -7.38
N ARG A 53 7.45 0.15 -6.88
CA ARG A 53 8.69 0.19 -7.67
C ARG A 53 9.07 -1.20 -8.21
N VAL A 54 8.91 -2.25 -7.42
CA VAL A 54 9.19 -3.63 -7.84
C VAL A 54 8.18 -4.11 -8.87
N VAL A 55 6.89 -3.83 -8.67
CA VAL A 55 5.85 -4.17 -9.66
C VAL A 55 6.10 -3.46 -10.99
N ASP A 56 6.48 -2.19 -10.96
CA ASP A 56 6.74 -1.41 -12.17
C ASP A 56 8.03 -1.83 -12.88
N SER A 57 9.06 -2.27 -12.15
CA SER A 57 10.26 -2.81 -12.76
C SER A 57 9.97 -4.14 -13.46
N LEU A 58 9.18 -5.02 -12.83
CA LEU A 58 8.76 -6.30 -13.41
C LEU A 58 7.84 -6.10 -14.63
N ARG A 59 6.89 -5.17 -14.56
CA ARG A 59 6.02 -4.82 -15.70
C ARG A 59 6.85 -4.33 -16.87
N ARG A 60 7.80 -3.41 -16.64
CA ARG A 60 8.72 -2.94 -17.68
C ARG A 60 9.56 -4.06 -18.26
N TYR A 61 10.01 -5.02 -17.45
CA TYR A 61 10.77 -6.16 -17.94
C TYR A 61 9.92 -7.10 -18.80
N ARG A 62 8.71 -7.48 -18.34
CA ARG A 62 7.73 -8.24 -19.14
C ARG A 62 7.43 -7.56 -20.47
N ASP A 63 7.23 -6.25 -20.44
CA ASP A 63 6.93 -5.47 -21.63
C ASP A 63 8.09 -5.48 -22.63
N ARG A 64 9.34 -5.41 -22.15
CA ARG A 64 10.53 -5.59 -23.00
C ARG A 64 10.62 -6.99 -23.57
N LEU A 65 10.36 -8.03 -22.78
CA LEU A 65 10.33 -9.41 -23.28
C LEU A 65 9.33 -9.60 -24.41
N GLN A 66 8.18 -8.92 -24.37
CA GLN A 66 7.14 -9.05 -25.39
C GLN A 66 7.38 -8.20 -26.64
N ARG A 67 8.08 -7.06 -26.50
CA ARG A 67 8.17 -6.06 -27.57
C ARG A 67 9.56 -5.88 -28.16
N ASP A 68 10.63 -6.28 -27.49
CA ASP A 68 12.01 -6.09 -27.95
C ASP A 68 12.50 -7.34 -28.71
N PRO A 69 12.65 -7.27 -30.04
CA PRO A 69 13.07 -8.42 -30.85
C PRO A 69 14.50 -8.87 -30.52
N LYS A 70 15.40 -7.96 -30.11
CA LYS A 70 16.78 -8.33 -29.77
C LYS A 70 16.84 -9.12 -28.47
N LEU A 71 16.02 -8.74 -27.49
CA LEU A 71 15.90 -9.47 -26.24
C LEU A 71 15.29 -10.85 -26.46
N GLN A 72 14.25 -10.93 -27.31
CA GLN A 72 13.64 -12.20 -27.70
C GLN A 72 14.63 -13.11 -28.41
N GLU A 73 15.39 -12.58 -29.37
CA GLU A 73 16.39 -13.36 -30.11
C GLU A 73 17.52 -13.84 -29.19
N ARG A 74 17.98 -12.99 -28.26
CA ARG A 74 18.98 -13.40 -27.26
C ARG A 74 18.47 -14.56 -26.41
N ILE A 75 17.29 -14.42 -25.82
CA ILE A 75 16.69 -15.48 -24.98
C ILE A 75 16.42 -16.72 -25.81
N ALA A 76 15.98 -16.55 -27.07
CA ALA A 76 15.79 -17.67 -27.97
C ALA A 76 17.11 -18.41 -28.24
N ARG A 77 18.23 -17.70 -28.39
CA ARG A 77 19.55 -18.31 -28.54
C ARG A 77 20.06 -18.96 -27.25
N GLU A 78 19.78 -18.39 -26.10
CA GLU A 78 20.17 -18.93 -24.79
C GLU A 78 19.39 -20.22 -24.48
N ASP A 79 18.07 -20.20 -24.69
CA ASP A 79 17.18 -21.33 -24.36
C ASP A 79 17.15 -22.42 -25.46
N PHE A 80 17.28 -22.03 -26.73
CA PHE A 80 17.12 -22.95 -27.87
C PHE A 80 18.38 -23.07 -28.77
N GLY A 81 19.43 -22.29 -28.54
CA GLY A 81 20.62 -22.28 -29.38
C GLY A 81 20.46 -21.54 -30.71
N MET A 82 21.47 -21.58 -31.58
CA MET A 82 21.37 -21.05 -32.95
C MET A 82 20.56 -22.01 -33.82
N VAL A 83 19.27 -21.73 -34.01
CA VAL A 83 18.44 -22.44 -34.99
C VAL A 83 19.01 -22.17 -36.39
N ARG A 84 19.58 -23.20 -37.03
CA ARG A 84 20.02 -23.08 -38.42
C ARG A 84 18.79 -22.83 -39.29
N GLY A 85 18.82 -21.75 -40.06
CA GLY A 85 17.75 -21.41 -40.98
C GLY A 85 17.38 -22.62 -41.85
N THR A 86 16.07 -22.82 -42.03
CA THR A 86 15.36 -23.86 -42.79
C THR A 86 15.07 -25.21 -42.08
N LYS A 87 13.81 -25.34 -41.63
CA LYS A 87 13.02 -26.58 -41.44
C LYS A 87 13.09 -27.36 -40.10
N GLU A 88 13.61 -26.82 -39.01
CA GLU A 88 13.45 -27.45 -37.69
C GLU A 88 12.21 -26.88 -36.96
N LEU A 89 11.15 -27.69 -36.80
CA LEU A 89 9.99 -27.38 -35.95
C LEU A 89 10.25 -27.80 -34.50
N LEU A 90 10.36 -26.82 -33.60
CA LEU A 90 10.39 -27.07 -32.15
C LEU A 90 8.97 -27.22 -31.61
N TYR A 91 8.63 -28.42 -31.12
CA TYR A 91 7.39 -28.64 -30.37
C TYR A 91 7.64 -28.37 -28.88
N ARG A 92 6.96 -27.36 -28.34
CA ARG A 92 6.88 -27.12 -26.90
C ARG A 92 5.44 -27.29 -26.44
N PHE A 93 5.23 -28.22 -25.53
CA PHE A 93 3.96 -28.33 -24.80
C PHE A 93 3.89 -27.19 -23.78
N ALA A 94 3.15 -26.13 -24.10
CA ALA A 94 2.81 -25.10 -23.14
C ALA A 94 1.57 -25.54 -22.34
N ALA A 95 1.58 -25.36 -21.03
CA ALA A 95 0.40 -25.57 -20.20
C ALA A 95 -0.75 -24.65 -20.67
N PRO A 96 -2.02 -25.08 -20.54
CA PRO A 96 -3.17 -24.29 -20.98
C PRO A 96 -3.13 -22.90 -20.36
N ARG A 97 -3.35 -21.86 -21.16
CA ARG A 97 -3.59 -20.51 -20.64
C ARG A 97 -4.93 -20.53 -19.93
N ASP A 98 -4.95 -20.26 -18.62
CA ASP A 98 -6.20 -20.06 -17.87
C ASP A 98 -6.93 -18.83 -18.42
N THR A 99 -7.86 -19.06 -19.35
CA THR A 99 -8.79 -18.04 -19.85
C THR A 99 -9.97 -17.91 -18.90
N ASN A 100 -9.73 -17.65 -17.62
CA ASN A 100 -10.81 -17.23 -16.72
C ASN A 100 -10.84 -15.69 -16.68
N ARG A 101 -11.21 -15.09 -17.81
CA ARG A 101 -11.52 -13.67 -17.90
C ARG A 101 -12.99 -13.52 -17.54
N ASP A 102 -13.22 -13.32 -16.25
CA ASP A 102 -14.52 -13.01 -15.67
C ASP A 102 -15.19 -11.85 -16.42
N SER A 103 -16.23 -12.16 -17.20
CA SER A 103 -17.03 -11.19 -17.96
C SER A 103 -18.20 -10.64 -17.14
N THR A 104 -18.19 -10.85 -15.82
CA THR A 104 -19.30 -10.51 -14.92
C THR A 104 -19.14 -9.13 -14.29
N THR A 105 -19.06 -8.08 -15.12
CA THR A 105 -19.43 -6.73 -14.65
C THR A 105 -20.76 -6.35 -15.29
N LYS A 106 -21.85 -6.86 -14.71
CA LYS A 106 -23.20 -6.33 -14.93
C LYS A 106 -23.20 -4.87 -14.49
N ARG A 107 -23.30 -3.95 -15.45
CA ARG A 107 -23.58 -2.54 -15.20
C ARG A 107 -25.06 -2.41 -14.82
N PRO A 108 -25.43 -1.93 -13.62
CA PRO A 108 -26.83 -1.68 -13.31
C PRO A 108 -27.32 -0.48 -14.13
N ARG A 109 -28.56 -0.59 -14.62
CA ARG A 109 -29.30 0.48 -15.31
C ARG A 109 -29.82 1.49 -14.29
#